data_AF-A0A433QW49-F1
#
_entry.id   AF-A0A433QW49-F1
#
_cell.length_a   1.000
_cell.length_b   1.000
_cell.length_c   1.000
_cell.angle_alpha   90.00
_cell.angle_beta   90.00
_cell.angle_gamma   90.00
#
_symmetry.space_group_name_H-M   'P 1'
#
loop_
_entity.id
_entity.type
_entity.pdbx_description
1 polymer ?
#
loop_
_entity_poly.entity_id
_entity_poly.type
_entity_poly.pdbx_seq_one_letter_code
_entity_poly.pdbx_strand_id
1 'polypeptide(L)'
;MTLCQLRQFTHRLCSSLHPATSYEEKVTRTTVKSCLDVLVTSVAIVMAGTGNLEVLRRLRKLHGRISWDVTYGSHMACHMAIGFLFLGAGNYTLGTSNKAVAALVCALFPRFPTSPTDNRSHLQAFRHLWVLAVEPRCLVPRDIETRKACYIPMTLTLFDDDCEESSHERPTKDVSVVAPCLLPDFKSIKMIKIDSPRYWPITLDLAKNRAHLKSLVSTRTVYVKRKTGHLSYQEDPKGFQSIFARSFPNNLVTDELSVERQLRNREDFVQAFSADPQILAFAKYMCNVTVDDIRSSKLASFCTSILYECLTMDKPEAIQVYLSLYQGQETLKTNPNVLTMWNIKLVLAYHEQGSLIGMHRGENKQEPLIRESFVEALRQEMDILLRLASLKDGDEDIHDDQRIASLKRYFTLFEFPRVSSTLNSKYFAMLGMYLMYNDVPGPDTLQELLQLIRNVGEEHVGPEVGMIRVMLQFTLPDLRWDVIEQIQKAILQRTM
;
A
#
# COMPACT_ATOMS: atom_id res chain seq x y z
N MET A 1 -37.58 -5.00 -4.88
CA MET A 1 -38.33 -5.95 -5.75
C MET A 1 -38.31 -7.41 -5.28
N THR A 2 -37.22 -7.90 -4.69
CA THR A 2 -36.97 -9.34 -4.43
C THR A 2 -37.90 -9.97 -3.37
N LEU A 3 -38.18 -9.27 -2.26
CA LEU A 3 -39.01 -9.80 -1.17
C LEU A 3 -40.47 -10.06 -1.57
N CYS A 4 -41.06 -9.21 -2.43
CA CYS A 4 -42.44 -9.39 -2.90
C CYS A 4 -42.56 -10.63 -3.81
N GLN A 5 -41.62 -10.81 -4.73
CA GLN A 5 -41.57 -11.98 -5.62
C GLN A 5 -41.33 -13.28 -4.82
N LEU A 6 -40.48 -13.25 -3.80
CA LEU A 6 -40.25 -14.40 -2.91
C LEU A 6 -41.48 -14.74 -2.05
N ARG A 7 -42.27 -13.74 -1.64
CA ARG A 7 -43.56 -13.94 -0.94
C ARG A 7 -44.63 -14.52 -1.85
N GLN A 8 -44.75 -14.02 -3.08
CA GLN A 8 -45.66 -14.58 -4.08
C GLN A 8 -45.27 -16.02 -4.43
N PHE A 9 -43.97 -16.31 -4.48
CA PHE A 9 -43.44 -17.65 -4.65
C PHE A 9 -43.84 -18.58 -3.49
N THR A 10 -43.67 -18.18 -2.22
CA THR A 10 -44.13 -19.00 -1.07
C THR A 10 -45.61 -19.29 -1.17
N HIS A 11 -46.42 -18.27 -1.46
CA HIS A 11 -47.86 -18.38 -1.48
C HIS A 11 -48.34 -19.36 -2.55
N ARG A 12 -47.81 -19.23 -3.78
CA ARG A 12 -48.14 -20.14 -4.89
C ARG A 12 -47.58 -21.54 -4.71
N LEU A 13 -46.44 -21.68 -4.02
CA LEU A 13 -45.90 -22.99 -3.66
C LEU A 13 -46.83 -23.70 -2.66
N CYS A 14 -47.35 -23.00 -1.66
CA CYS A 14 -48.34 -23.54 -0.72
C CYS A 14 -49.66 -23.89 -1.41
N SER A 15 -50.19 -23.05 -2.29
CA SER A 15 -51.42 -23.36 -3.02
C SER A 15 -51.26 -24.56 -3.97
N SER A 16 -50.07 -24.78 -4.53
CA SER A 16 -49.77 -25.97 -5.36
C SER A 16 -49.70 -27.29 -4.60
N LEU A 17 -49.67 -27.25 -3.26
CA LEU A 17 -49.57 -28.43 -2.38
C LEU A 17 -50.93 -28.93 -1.91
N HIS A 18 -52.01 -28.18 -2.13
CA HIS A 18 -53.35 -28.59 -1.70
C HIS A 18 -53.88 -29.73 -2.59
N PRO A 19 -54.45 -30.82 -2.02
CA PRO A 19 -55.06 -31.89 -2.79
C PRO A 19 -56.31 -31.37 -3.51
N ALA A 20 -56.44 -31.68 -4.79
CA ALA A 20 -57.59 -31.30 -5.62
C ALA A 20 -58.47 -32.53 -5.88
N THR A 21 -59.72 -32.50 -5.42
CA THR A 21 -60.69 -33.60 -5.56
C THR A 21 -61.65 -33.33 -6.73
N SER A 22 -62.08 -32.07 -6.91
CA SER A 22 -62.98 -31.65 -7.99
C SER A 22 -62.25 -31.50 -9.34
N TYR A 23 -63.00 -31.60 -10.44
CA TYR A 23 -62.47 -31.35 -11.79
C TYR A 23 -61.96 -29.91 -11.94
N GLU A 24 -62.73 -28.93 -11.45
CA GLU A 24 -62.34 -27.51 -11.50
C GLU A 24 -61.06 -27.25 -10.70
N GLU A 25 -60.92 -27.88 -9.54
CA GLU A 25 -59.70 -27.80 -8.72
C GLU A 25 -58.48 -28.42 -9.43
N LYS A 26 -58.67 -29.47 -10.23
CA LYS A 26 -57.57 -30.06 -11.03
C LYS A 26 -57.13 -29.10 -12.14
N VAL A 27 -58.07 -28.41 -12.78
CA VAL A 27 -57.76 -27.40 -13.82
C VAL A 27 -57.03 -26.22 -13.20
N THR A 28 -57.53 -25.65 -12.10
CA THR A 28 -56.88 -24.54 -11.40
C THR A 28 -55.51 -24.94 -10.83
N ARG A 29 -55.36 -26.16 -10.32
CA ARG A 29 -54.04 -26.66 -9.88
C ARG A 29 -53.02 -26.71 -11.02
N THR A 30 -53.45 -27.12 -12.20
CA THR A 30 -52.58 -27.17 -13.39
C THR A 30 -52.15 -25.77 -13.83
N THR A 31 -53.07 -24.80 -13.85
CA THR A 31 -52.73 -23.42 -14.18
C THR A 31 -51.81 -22.78 -13.14
N VAL A 32 -52.06 -23.03 -11.84
CA VAL A 32 -51.17 -22.57 -10.74
C VAL A 32 -49.76 -23.15 -10.88
N LYS A 33 -49.62 -24.42 -11.27
CA LYS A 33 -48.32 -25.04 -11.53
C LYS A 33 -47.58 -24.37 -12.69
N SER A 34 -48.25 -24.14 -13.82
CA SER A 34 -47.63 -23.41 -14.95
C SER A 34 -47.22 -21.98 -14.55
N CYS A 35 -48.06 -21.29 -13.79
CA CYS A 35 -47.72 -19.96 -13.25
C CYS A 35 -46.54 -20.00 -12.27
N LEU A 36 -46.40 -21.08 -11.50
CA LEU A 36 -45.26 -21.29 -10.61
C LEU A 36 -43.98 -21.55 -11.40
N ASP A 37 -44.02 -22.35 -12.47
CA ASP A 37 -42.88 -22.62 -13.35
C ASP A 37 -42.35 -21.34 -14.02
N VAL A 38 -43.25 -20.44 -14.43
CA VAL A 38 -42.89 -19.11 -14.96
C VAL A 38 -42.28 -18.23 -13.86
N LEU A 39 -42.85 -18.19 -12.66
CA LEU A 39 -42.28 -17.42 -11.56
C LEU A 39 -40.89 -17.92 -11.13
N VAL A 40 -40.72 -19.24 -11.08
CA VAL A 40 -39.45 -19.91 -10.78
C VAL A 40 -38.35 -19.43 -11.73
N THR A 41 -38.63 -19.46 -13.03
CA THR A 41 -37.68 -19.04 -14.06
C THR A 41 -37.43 -17.53 -14.03
N SER A 42 -38.47 -16.71 -13.84
CA SER A 42 -38.35 -15.25 -13.69
C SER A 42 -37.47 -14.84 -12.51
N VAL A 43 -37.68 -15.43 -11.33
CA VAL A 43 -36.85 -15.14 -10.15
C VAL A 43 -35.39 -15.56 -10.38
N ALA A 44 -35.17 -16.68 -11.05
CA ALA A 44 -33.82 -17.16 -11.35
C ALA A 44 -33.07 -16.28 -12.37
N ILE A 45 -33.78 -15.69 -13.34
CA ILE A 45 -33.20 -14.76 -14.33
C ILE A 45 -32.73 -13.47 -13.65
N VAL A 46 -33.54 -12.92 -12.73
CA VAL A 46 -33.16 -11.72 -11.96
C VAL A 46 -31.93 -11.99 -11.08
N MET A 47 -31.82 -13.21 -10.55
CA MET A 47 -30.72 -13.64 -9.68
C MET A 47 -29.63 -14.40 -10.44
N ALA A 48 -29.57 -14.28 -11.78
CA ALA A 48 -28.72 -15.13 -12.59
C ALA A 48 -27.24 -14.95 -12.25
N GLY A 49 -26.56 -16.07 -12.00
CA GLY A 49 -25.15 -16.16 -11.62
C GLY A 49 -24.83 -15.83 -10.16
N THR A 50 -25.75 -15.26 -9.38
CA THR A 50 -25.45 -14.85 -7.99
C THR A 50 -25.39 -16.01 -6.99
N GLY A 51 -25.99 -17.17 -7.31
CA GLY A 51 -26.04 -18.29 -6.38
C GLY A 51 -26.90 -18.06 -5.12
N ASN A 52 -27.91 -17.18 -5.19
CA ASN A 52 -28.71 -16.79 -4.01
C ASN A 52 -29.28 -18.01 -3.24
N LEU A 53 -28.90 -18.14 -1.98
CA LEU A 53 -29.23 -19.28 -1.12
C LEU A 53 -30.74 -19.44 -0.87
N GLU A 54 -31.48 -18.34 -0.76
CA GLU A 54 -32.92 -18.39 -0.49
C GLU A 54 -33.70 -18.95 -1.68
N VAL A 55 -33.33 -18.52 -2.89
CA VAL A 55 -33.88 -19.04 -4.14
C VAL A 55 -33.51 -20.51 -4.29
N LEU A 56 -32.26 -20.89 -4.03
CA LEU A 56 -31.82 -22.28 -4.10
C LEU A 56 -32.59 -23.21 -3.15
N ARG A 57 -32.79 -22.80 -1.89
CA ARG A 57 -33.55 -23.60 -0.90
C ARG A 57 -34.96 -23.90 -1.39
N ARG A 58 -35.59 -22.92 -2.04
CA ARG A 58 -36.92 -23.03 -2.63
C ARG A 58 -36.95 -23.95 -3.86
N LEU A 59 -35.99 -23.79 -4.77
CA LEU A 59 -35.83 -24.64 -5.94
C LEU A 59 -35.55 -26.10 -5.54
N ARG A 60 -34.75 -26.33 -4.49
CA ARG A 60 -34.48 -27.67 -3.96
C ARG A 60 -35.74 -28.38 -3.47
N LYS A 61 -36.67 -27.64 -2.84
CA LYS A 61 -37.97 -28.17 -2.43
C LYS A 61 -38.83 -28.58 -3.63
N LEU A 62 -38.81 -27.81 -4.72
CA LEU A 62 -39.52 -28.16 -5.95
C LEU A 62 -38.89 -29.35 -6.66
N HIS A 63 -37.57 -29.40 -6.74
CA HIS A 63 -36.82 -30.52 -7.29
C HIS A 63 -37.13 -31.85 -6.59
N GLY A 64 -37.23 -31.84 -5.26
CA GLY A 64 -37.57 -33.03 -4.47
C GLY A 64 -39.00 -33.55 -4.63
N ARG A 65 -39.87 -32.89 -5.42
CA ARG A 65 -41.23 -33.38 -5.70
C ARG A 65 -41.19 -34.34 -6.89
N ILE A 66 -41.25 -35.64 -6.63
CA ILE A 66 -41.26 -36.71 -7.65
C ILE A 66 -42.65 -37.38 -7.71
N SER A 67 -43.68 -36.64 -7.35
CA SER A 67 -45.05 -37.13 -7.37
C SER A 67 -45.53 -37.26 -8.82
N TRP A 68 -46.43 -38.21 -9.08
CA TRP A 68 -47.00 -38.47 -10.40
C TRP A 68 -47.74 -37.27 -11.01
N ASP A 69 -48.06 -36.26 -10.20
CA ASP A 69 -48.72 -35.03 -10.62
C ASP A 69 -47.75 -33.96 -11.13
N VAL A 70 -46.43 -34.19 -11.06
CA VAL A 70 -45.41 -33.29 -11.59
C VAL A 70 -45.05 -33.70 -13.02
N THR A 71 -45.16 -32.76 -13.94
CA THR A 71 -44.85 -33.01 -15.36
C THR A 71 -43.35 -32.89 -15.64
N TYR A 72 -42.89 -33.46 -16.75
CA TYR A 72 -41.51 -33.28 -17.22
C TYR A 72 -41.14 -31.80 -17.33
N GLY A 73 -42.05 -30.97 -17.84
CA GLY A 73 -41.88 -29.54 -17.99
C GLY A 73 -41.65 -28.77 -16.70
N SER A 74 -42.31 -29.14 -15.61
CA SER A 74 -42.10 -28.52 -14.30
C SER A 74 -40.71 -28.85 -13.74
N HIS A 75 -40.22 -30.08 -13.94
CA HIS A 75 -38.83 -30.42 -13.63
C HIS A 75 -37.85 -29.62 -14.51
N MET A 76 -38.13 -29.53 -15.81
CA MET A 76 -37.33 -28.73 -16.74
C MET A 76 -37.22 -27.26 -16.29
N ALA A 77 -38.34 -26.61 -15.96
CA ALA A 77 -38.36 -25.23 -15.48
C ALA A 77 -37.55 -25.06 -14.19
N CYS A 78 -37.70 -25.99 -13.24
CA CYS A 78 -36.93 -25.98 -12.00
C CYS A 78 -35.42 -26.14 -12.25
N HIS A 79 -35.02 -27.06 -13.13
CA HIS A 79 -33.61 -27.28 -13.45
C HIS A 79 -32.99 -26.15 -14.27
N MET A 80 -33.75 -25.54 -15.19
CA MET A 80 -33.33 -24.32 -15.88
C MET A 80 -33.11 -23.18 -14.89
N ALA A 81 -34.01 -22.99 -13.93
CA ALA A 81 -33.86 -21.99 -12.88
C ALA A 81 -32.64 -22.23 -11.99
N ILE A 82 -32.35 -23.48 -11.60
CA ILE A 82 -31.12 -23.83 -10.88
C ILE A 82 -29.88 -23.52 -11.74
N GLY A 83 -29.94 -23.84 -13.04
CA GLY A 83 -28.87 -23.54 -14.00
C GLY A 83 -28.61 -22.04 -14.13
N PHE A 84 -29.66 -21.21 -14.23
CA PHE A 84 -29.50 -19.75 -14.26
C PHE A 84 -28.94 -19.18 -12.96
N LEU A 85 -29.33 -19.73 -11.81
CA LEU A 85 -28.79 -19.29 -10.52
C LEU A 85 -27.25 -19.45 -10.44
N PHE A 86 -26.73 -20.53 -11.02
CA PHE A 86 -25.29 -20.86 -11.05
C PHE A 86 -24.69 -20.75 -12.46
N LEU A 87 -25.15 -19.78 -13.24
CA LEU A 87 -24.75 -19.60 -14.62
C LEU A 87 -23.22 -19.47 -14.74
N GLY A 88 -22.61 -20.44 -15.44
CA GLY A 88 -21.16 -20.58 -15.56
C GLY A 88 -20.41 -20.47 -14.23
N ALA A 89 -20.94 -21.14 -13.19
CA ALA A 89 -20.42 -21.15 -11.82
C ALA A 89 -20.35 -19.76 -11.15
N GLY A 90 -21.18 -18.82 -11.60
CA GLY A 90 -21.23 -17.45 -11.09
C GLY A 90 -20.30 -16.47 -11.80
N ASN A 91 -19.64 -16.90 -12.87
CA ASN A 91 -18.83 -16.01 -13.71
C ASN A 91 -19.65 -15.21 -14.72
N TYR A 92 -20.87 -15.68 -15.01
CA TYR A 92 -21.73 -15.15 -16.06
C TYR A 92 -23.09 -14.74 -15.51
N THR A 93 -23.71 -13.79 -16.18
CA THR A 93 -25.08 -13.36 -15.93
C THR A 93 -25.81 -13.17 -17.27
N LEU A 94 -27.07 -12.74 -17.24
CA LEU A 94 -27.87 -12.52 -18.43
C LEU A 94 -27.85 -11.04 -18.83
N GLY A 95 -27.61 -10.79 -20.12
CA GLY A 95 -27.63 -9.46 -20.71
C GLY A 95 -29.05 -8.95 -20.97
N THR A 96 -29.18 -7.62 -21.02
CA THR A 96 -30.43 -6.90 -21.34
C THR A 96 -30.42 -6.30 -22.75
N SER A 97 -29.46 -6.68 -23.59
CA SER A 97 -29.40 -6.24 -24.99
C SER A 97 -30.61 -6.77 -25.79
N ASN A 98 -31.03 -6.07 -26.85
CA ASN A 98 -32.17 -6.49 -27.69
C ASN A 98 -32.03 -7.93 -28.19
N LYS A 99 -30.80 -8.35 -28.55
CA LYS A 99 -30.49 -9.72 -28.95
C LYS A 99 -30.66 -10.71 -27.80
N ALA A 100 -30.15 -10.37 -26.61
CA ALA A 100 -30.28 -11.19 -25.41
C ALA A 100 -31.75 -11.36 -25.02
N VAL A 101 -32.54 -10.28 -25.03
CA VAL A 101 -33.98 -10.31 -24.73
C VAL A 101 -34.72 -11.19 -25.74
N ALA A 102 -34.48 -11.03 -27.05
CA ALA A 102 -35.10 -11.87 -28.07
C ALA A 102 -34.79 -13.36 -27.86
N ALA A 103 -33.53 -13.69 -27.56
CA ALA A 103 -33.11 -15.06 -27.29
C ALA A 103 -33.74 -15.63 -26.01
N LEU A 104 -33.87 -14.82 -24.96
CA LEU A 104 -34.53 -15.20 -23.71
C LEU A 104 -36.03 -15.43 -23.90
N VAL A 105 -36.72 -14.59 -24.68
CA VAL A 105 -38.15 -14.78 -25.01
C VAL A 105 -38.36 -16.12 -25.72
N CYS A 106 -37.48 -16.48 -26.65
CA CYS A 106 -37.52 -17.79 -27.30
C CYS A 106 -37.24 -18.92 -26.31
N ALA A 107 -36.21 -18.81 -25.47
CA ALA A 107 -35.81 -19.88 -24.54
C ALA A 107 -36.79 -20.08 -23.37
N LEU A 108 -37.49 -19.03 -22.94
CA LEU A 108 -38.32 -19.01 -21.73
C LEU A 108 -39.80 -18.94 -22.04
N PHE A 109 -40.20 -19.45 -23.22
CA PHE A 109 -41.60 -19.54 -23.60
C PHE A 109 -42.43 -20.19 -22.46
N PRO A 110 -43.53 -19.58 -22.00
CA PRO A 110 -44.16 -19.91 -20.71
C PRO A 110 -44.88 -21.28 -20.68
N ARG A 111 -44.96 -21.99 -21.80
CA ARG A 111 -45.56 -23.34 -21.88
C ARG A 111 -44.48 -24.39 -21.89
N PHE A 112 -44.33 -25.11 -20.79
CA PHE A 112 -43.40 -26.23 -20.67
C PHE A 112 -44.02 -27.55 -21.17
N PRO A 113 -43.21 -28.48 -21.72
CA PRO A 113 -43.69 -29.74 -22.30
C PRO A 113 -44.19 -30.72 -21.24
N THR A 114 -45.21 -31.51 -21.57
CA THR A 114 -45.76 -32.49 -20.60
C THR A 114 -44.90 -33.76 -20.53
N SER A 115 -44.40 -34.20 -21.67
CA SER A 115 -43.54 -35.37 -21.84
C SER A 115 -42.21 -34.95 -22.52
N PRO A 116 -41.13 -35.74 -22.42
CA PRO A 116 -39.85 -35.40 -23.04
C PRO A 116 -39.91 -35.32 -24.57
N THR A 117 -40.85 -35.99 -25.23
CA THR A 117 -41.02 -35.94 -26.69
C THR A 117 -42.03 -34.89 -27.16
N ASP A 118 -42.69 -34.19 -26.22
CA ASP A 118 -43.69 -33.17 -26.53
C ASP A 118 -43.03 -31.89 -27.04
N ASN A 119 -43.27 -31.60 -28.32
CA ASN A 119 -42.87 -30.37 -29.02
C ASN A 119 -44.08 -29.63 -29.62
N ARG A 120 -45.31 -29.93 -29.18
CA ARG A 120 -46.53 -29.42 -29.81
C ARG A 120 -46.68 -27.89 -29.67
N SER A 121 -46.31 -27.37 -28.50
CA SER A 121 -46.48 -25.95 -28.18
C SER A 121 -45.22 -25.10 -28.40
N HIS A 122 -44.05 -25.72 -28.27
CA HIS A 122 -42.76 -25.05 -28.42
C HIS A 122 -41.68 -26.10 -28.67
N LEU A 123 -40.73 -25.78 -29.56
CA LEU A 123 -39.61 -26.65 -29.87
C LEU A 123 -38.62 -26.66 -28.69
N GLN A 124 -38.32 -27.83 -28.13
CA GLN A 124 -37.42 -27.94 -26.97
C GLN A 124 -36.00 -27.44 -27.25
N ALA A 125 -35.51 -27.52 -28.49
CA ALA A 125 -34.18 -27.02 -28.86
C ALA A 125 -34.02 -25.52 -28.60
N PHE A 126 -35.09 -24.73 -28.75
CA PHE A 126 -35.05 -23.28 -28.51
C PHE A 126 -34.84 -22.93 -27.03
N ARG A 127 -35.06 -23.87 -26.12
CA ARG A 127 -34.76 -23.72 -24.69
C ARG A 127 -33.29 -23.53 -24.41
N HIS A 128 -32.38 -23.81 -25.34
CA HIS A 128 -30.95 -23.54 -25.20
C HIS A 128 -30.51 -22.18 -25.75
N LEU A 129 -31.42 -21.40 -26.36
CA LEU A 129 -31.09 -20.08 -26.90
C LEU A 129 -30.71 -19.06 -25.82
N TRP A 130 -31.00 -19.34 -24.54
CA TRP A 130 -30.52 -18.49 -23.43
C TRP A 130 -29.01 -18.30 -23.44
N VAL A 131 -28.24 -19.23 -24.03
CA VAL A 131 -26.79 -19.13 -24.18
C VAL A 131 -26.38 -17.85 -24.92
N LEU A 132 -27.18 -17.38 -25.88
CA LEU A 132 -26.92 -16.15 -26.64
C LEU A 132 -27.11 -14.88 -25.81
N ALA A 133 -27.81 -14.99 -24.68
CA ALA A 133 -28.03 -13.89 -23.74
C ALA A 133 -27.00 -13.88 -22.60
N VAL A 134 -26.09 -14.86 -22.54
CA VAL A 134 -25.10 -14.97 -21.47
C VAL A 134 -23.97 -13.99 -21.67
N GLU A 135 -23.68 -13.18 -20.65
CA GLU A 135 -22.60 -12.21 -20.64
C GLU A 135 -21.68 -12.42 -19.42
N PRO A 136 -20.35 -12.46 -19.61
CA PRO A 136 -19.40 -12.53 -18.51
C PRO A 136 -19.25 -11.17 -17.83
N ARG A 137 -19.73 -11.06 -16.58
CA ARG A 137 -19.68 -9.82 -15.79
C ARG A 137 -19.01 -9.97 -14.42
N CYS A 138 -18.45 -11.14 -14.11
CA CYS A 138 -17.75 -11.34 -12.84
C CYS A 138 -16.41 -10.60 -12.83
N LEU A 139 -16.26 -9.64 -11.91
CA LEU A 139 -15.02 -8.94 -11.67
C LEU A 139 -14.19 -9.72 -10.65
N VAL A 140 -12.94 -10.04 -10.99
CA VAL A 140 -12.04 -10.76 -10.10
C VAL A 140 -10.81 -9.92 -9.79
N PRO A 141 -10.66 -9.38 -8.56
CA PRO A 141 -9.44 -8.69 -8.19
C PRO A 141 -8.33 -9.71 -7.94
N ARG A 142 -7.15 -9.43 -8.48
CA ARG A 142 -5.96 -10.27 -8.33
C ARG A 142 -4.84 -9.47 -7.72
N ASP A 143 -4.23 -10.04 -6.69
CA ASP A 143 -3.05 -9.45 -6.09
C ASP A 143 -1.87 -9.47 -7.08
N ILE A 144 -1.10 -8.39 -7.14
CA ILE A 144 0.00 -8.22 -8.10
C ILE A 144 1.15 -9.17 -7.79
N GLU A 145 1.47 -9.33 -6.51
CA GLU A 145 2.60 -10.14 -6.05
C GLU A 145 2.30 -11.62 -6.22
N THR A 146 1.20 -12.09 -5.63
CA THR A 146 0.85 -13.51 -5.66
C THR A 146 0.14 -13.96 -6.94
N ARG A 147 -0.41 -13.03 -7.73
CA ARG A 147 -1.29 -13.29 -8.90
C ARG A 147 -2.54 -14.11 -8.58
N LYS A 148 -2.85 -14.31 -7.31
CA LYS A 148 -4.03 -15.05 -6.83
C LYS A 148 -5.23 -14.12 -6.73
N ALA A 149 -6.43 -14.69 -6.88
CA ALA A 149 -7.68 -13.96 -6.66
C ALA A 149 -7.84 -13.64 -5.17
N CYS A 150 -8.30 -12.42 -4.87
CA CYS A 150 -8.47 -11.93 -3.51
C CYS A 150 -9.89 -11.41 -3.29
N TYR A 151 -10.30 -11.21 -2.03
CA TYR A 151 -11.56 -10.56 -1.69
C TYR A 151 -11.30 -9.11 -1.34
N ILE A 152 -12.03 -8.17 -1.94
CA ILE A 152 -11.83 -6.74 -1.71
C ILE A 152 -13.17 -6.02 -1.69
N PRO A 153 -13.48 -5.24 -0.63
CA PRO A 153 -14.60 -4.30 -0.66
C PRO A 153 -14.31 -3.15 -1.61
N MET A 154 -15.26 -2.83 -2.48
CA MET A 154 -15.19 -1.73 -3.43
C MET A 154 -16.52 -0.99 -3.47
N THR A 155 -16.49 0.26 -3.92
CA THR A 155 -17.67 1.09 -4.13
C THR A 155 -17.89 1.26 -5.64
N LEU A 156 -19.11 0.95 -6.07
CA LEU A 156 -19.59 1.15 -7.42
C LEU A 156 -20.44 2.42 -7.44
N THR A 157 -20.10 3.35 -8.32
CA THR A 157 -20.92 4.53 -8.58
C THR A 157 -21.73 4.26 -9.84
N LEU A 158 -23.05 4.18 -9.69
CA LEU A 158 -23.99 3.88 -10.76
C LEU A 158 -24.70 5.15 -11.20
N PHE A 159 -25.07 5.23 -12.47
CA PHE A 159 -26.03 6.22 -12.95
C PHE A 159 -27.41 5.85 -12.42
N ASP A 160 -28.14 6.83 -11.91
CA ASP A 160 -29.53 6.65 -11.52
C ASP A 160 -30.42 6.76 -12.77
N ASP A 161 -31.19 5.70 -13.04
CA ASP A 161 -32.07 5.60 -14.20
C ASP A 161 -33.47 6.23 -13.91
N ASP A 162 -33.76 6.57 -12.64
CA ASP A 162 -35.09 7.05 -12.20
C ASP A 162 -35.32 8.57 -12.39
N CYS A 163 -34.38 9.31 -13.00
CA CYS A 163 -34.49 10.76 -13.21
C CYS A 163 -34.44 11.12 -14.70
N GLU A 164 -35.46 11.86 -15.17
CA GLU A 164 -35.56 12.38 -16.55
C GLU A 164 -34.32 13.22 -16.93
N GLU A 165 -33.90 13.11 -18.20
CA GLU A 165 -32.61 13.57 -18.76
C GLU A 165 -32.37 15.10 -18.78
N SER A 166 -33.12 15.89 -18.01
CA SER A 166 -33.21 17.35 -18.15
C SER A 166 -32.28 18.18 -17.27
N SER A 167 -31.32 17.59 -16.55
CA SER A 167 -30.28 18.35 -15.83
C SER A 167 -28.87 17.90 -16.20
N HIS A 168 -27.94 18.85 -16.31
CA HIS A 168 -26.58 18.67 -16.86
C HIS A 168 -25.68 17.68 -16.09
N GLU A 169 -26.14 17.08 -14.99
CA GLU A 169 -25.44 16.03 -14.24
C GLU A 169 -26.42 14.93 -13.87
N ARG A 170 -26.25 13.73 -14.47
CA ARG A 170 -27.02 12.54 -14.08
C ARG A 170 -26.74 12.22 -12.61
N PRO A 171 -27.77 12.08 -11.76
CA PRO A 171 -27.56 11.71 -10.37
C PRO A 171 -26.86 10.35 -10.28
N THR A 172 -25.96 10.22 -9.32
CA THR A 172 -25.17 9.00 -9.12
C THR A 172 -25.44 8.36 -7.78
N LYS A 173 -25.53 7.04 -7.76
CA LYS A 173 -25.77 6.24 -6.56
C LYS A 173 -24.57 5.36 -6.26
N ASP A 174 -24.10 5.44 -5.02
CA ASP A 174 -22.97 4.65 -4.55
C ASP A 174 -23.46 3.35 -3.88
N VAL A 175 -22.93 2.23 -4.34
CA VAL A 175 -23.24 0.89 -3.84
C VAL A 175 -21.94 0.20 -3.41
N SER A 176 -21.86 -0.19 -2.13
CA SER A 176 -20.74 -0.98 -1.62
C SER A 176 -20.93 -2.46 -1.95
N VAL A 177 -19.92 -3.06 -2.58
CA VAL A 177 -19.92 -4.47 -2.98
C VAL A 177 -18.57 -5.09 -2.64
N VAL A 178 -18.55 -6.39 -2.33
CA VAL A 178 -17.31 -7.14 -2.10
C VAL A 178 -17.01 -7.97 -3.35
N ALA A 179 -15.88 -7.68 -3.99
CA ALA A 179 -15.37 -8.47 -5.12
C ALA A 179 -14.63 -9.72 -4.60
N PRO A 180 -14.63 -10.86 -5.31
CA PRO A 180 -15.16 -11.06 -6.65
C PRO A 180 -16.70 -11.11 -6.68
N CYS A 181 -17.28 -10.40 -7.63
CA CYS A 181 -18.74 -10.25 -7.75
C CYS A 181 -19.17 -10.00 -9.18
N LEU A 182 -20.44 -10.28 -9.47
CA LEU A 182 -21.07 -9.90 -10.73
C LEU A 182 -21.36 -8.40 -10.77
N LEU A 183 -20.86 -7.74 -11.81
CA LEU A 183 -21.15 -6.34 -12.08
C LEU A 183 -22.52 -6.18 -12.77
N PRO A 184 -23.22 -5.05 -12.54
CA PRO A 184 -24.35 -4.65 -13.37
C PRO A 184 -23.90 -4.33 -14.80
N ASP A 185 -24.82 -3.91 -15.66
CA ASP A 185 -24.47 -3.55 -17.04
C ASP A 185 -23.40 -2.45 -17.06
N PHE A 186 -22.39 -2.59 -17.92
CA PHE A 186 -21.27 -1.65 -17.97
C PHE A 186 -21.71 -0.21 -18.33
N LYS A 187 -22.88 -0.07 -18.96
CA LYS A 187 -23.48 1.23 -19.30
C LYS A 187 -24.02 1.98 -18.09
N SER A 188 -24.46 1.26 -17.04
CA SER A 188 -24.99 1.89 -15.83
C SER A 188 -23.89 2.24 -14.83
N ILE A 189 -22.65 1.77 -15.04
CA ILE A 189 -21.52 2.04 -14.14
C ILE A 189 -20.77 3.29 -14.61
N LYS A 190 -20.65 4.29 -13.74
CA LYS A 190 -19.82 5.48 -13.96
C LYS A 190 -18.36 5.20 -13.58
N MET A 191 -18.15 4.78 -12.34
CA MET A 191 -16.82 4.58 -11.78
C MET A 191 -16.81 3.43 -10.76
N ILE A 192 -15.73 2.67 -10.76
CA ILE A 192 -15.42 1.62 -9.76
C ILE A 192 -14.28 2.15 -8.89
N LYS A 193 -14.49 2.26 -7.58
CA LYS A 193 -13.47 2.71 -6.63
C LYS A 193 -13.16 1.59 -5.65
N ILE A 194 -11.89 1.24 -5.53
CA ILE A 194 -11.39 0.37 -4.48
C ILE A 194 -10.88 1.29 -3.38
N ASP A 195 -11.63 1.38 -2.29
CA ASP A 195 -11.29 2.18 -1.11
C ASP A 195 -11.23 1.28 0.12
N SER A 196 -10.15 0.51 0.18
CA SER A 196 -9.87 -0.40 1.29
C SER A 196 -8.68 0.14 2.07
N PRO A 197 -8.69 0.09 3.42
CA PRO A 197 -7.51 0.45 4.19
C PRO A 197 -6.30 -0.44 3.89
N ARG A 198 -6.53 -1.69 3.43
CA ARG A 198 -5.50 -2.73 3.25
C ARG A 198 -4.89 -2.79 1.86
N TYR A 199 -5.56 -2.20 0.87
CA TYR A 199 -5.10 -2.21 -0.52
C TYR A 199 -4.90 -0.78 -0.98
N TRP A 200 -4.01 -0.58 -1.93
CA TRP A 200 -3.83 0.74 -2.52
C TRP A 200 -5.10 1.19 -3.24
N PRO A 201 -5.56 2.43 -3.02
CA PRO A 201 -6.81 2.90 -3.60
C PRO A 201 -6.66 3.03 -5.12
N ILE A 202 -7.66 2.53 -5.84
CA ILE A 202 -7.69 2.57 -7.31
C ILE A 202 -9.07 3.06 -7.73
N THR A 203 -9.11 4.04 -8.63
CA THR A 203 -10.33 4.53 -9.26
C THR A 203 -10.31 4.21 -10.75
N LEU A 204 -11.33 3.49 -11.21
CA LEU A 204 -11.54 3.17 -12.62
C LEU A 204 -12.78 3.94 -13.09
N ASP A 205 -12.55 5.06 -13.77
CA ASP A 205 -13.62 5.83 -14.42
C ASP A 205 -13.94 5.21 -15.79
N LEU A 206 -15.12 4.59 -15.90
CA LEU A 206 -15.57 3.93 -17.12
C LEU A 206 -16.23 4.92 -18.09
N ALA A 207 -16.76 6.04 -17.58
CA ALA A 207 -17.44 7.04 -18.38
C ALA A 207 -16.46 7.94 -19.14
N LYS A 208 -15.40 8.39 -18.48
CA LYS A 208 -14.38 9.27 -19.10
C LYS A 208 -13.35 8.49 -19.90
N ASN A 209 -12.90 7.34 -19.41
CA ASN A 209 -11.79 6.60 -20.01
C ASN A 209 -12.22 5.28 -20.65
N ARG A 210 -12.35 5.28 -21.99
CA ARG A 210 -12.68 4.08 -22.77
C ARG A 210 -11.64 2.96 -22.67
N ALA A 211 -10.37 3.24 -22.34
CA ALA A 211 -9.36 2.20 -22.19
C ALA A 211 -9.64 1.31 -20.97
N HIS A 212 -10.12 1.89 -19.86
CA HIS A 212 -10.53 1.13 -18.68
C HIS A 212 -11.68 0.19 -19.00
N LEU A 213 -12.70 0.68 -19.72
CA LEU A 213 -13.82 -0.15 -20.16
C LEU A 213 -13.35 -1.31 -21.05
N LYS A 214 -12.51 -1.04 -22.06
CA LYS A 214 -11.98 -2.08 -22.96
C LYS A 214 -11.20 -3.15 -22.20
N SER A 215 -10.33 -2.74 -21.27
CA SER A 215 -9.55 -3.64 -20.43
C SER A 215 -10.44 -4.50 -19.53
N LEU A 216 -11.47 -3.90 -18.93
CA LEU A 216 -12.39 -4.59 -18.04
C LEU A 216 -13.27 -5.58 -18.82
N VAL A 217 -13.74 -5.23 -20.02
CA VAL A 217 -14.51 -6.13 -20.89
C VAL A 217 -13.67 -7.31 -21.38
N SER A 218 -12.38 -7.12 -21.67
CA SER A 218 -11.51 -8.21 -22.15
C SER A 218 -11.03 -9.13 -21.01
N THR A 219 -10.48 -8.54 -19.94
CA THR A 219 -9.80 -9.31 -18.88
C THR A 219 -10.69 -9.60 -17.68
N ARG A 220 -11.59 -8.68 -17.32
CA ARG A 220 -12.45 -8.73 -16.11
C ARG A 220 -11.65 -8.90 -14.81
N THR A 221 -10.37 -8.54 -14.84
CA THR A 221 -9.47 -8.63 -13.70
C THR A 221 -8.94 -7.27 -13.35
N VAL A 222 -8.95 -6.93 -12.06
CA VAL A 222 -8.31 -5.73 -11.54
C VAL A 222 -7.11 -6.15 -10.73
N TYR A 223 -5.95 -5.64 -11.10
CA TYR A 223 -4.73 -5.87 -10.35
C TYR A 223 -4.67 -4.89 -9.19
N VAL A 224 -4.51 -5.42 -7.99
CA VAL A 224 -4.49 -4.66 -6.75
C VAL A 224 -3.20 -4.95 -6.01
N LYS A 225 -2.59 -3.91 -5.42
CA LYS A 225 -1.45 -4.06 -4.53
C LYS A 225 -1.93 -3.95 -3.10
N ARG A 226 -1.54 -4.90 -2.26
CA ARG A 226 -1.76 -4.82 -0.80
C ARG A 226 -0.79 -3.80 -0.20
N LYS A 227 -1.24 -3.05 0.80
CA LYS A 227 -0.36 -2.21 1.63
C LYS A 227 0.42 -3.08 2.59
N THR A 228 1.62 -2.66 3.01
CA THR A 228 2.35 -3.40 4.04
C THR A 228 1.60 -3.37 5.37
N GLY A 229 1.93 -4.31 6.26
CA GLY A 229 1.34 -4.35 7.61
C GLY A 229 -0.10 -4.86 7.67
N HIS A 230 -0.68 -5.25 6.54
CA HIS A 230 -2.05 -5.76 6.43
C HIS A 230 -2.08 -7.15 5.80
N LEU A 231 -2.86 -8.05 6.41
CA LEU A 231 -3.16 -9.36 5.83
C LEU A 231 -4.28 -9.28 4.79
N SER A 232 -4.36 -10.32 3.97
CA SER A 232 -5.47 -10.47 3.03
C SER A 232 -6.81 -10.57 3.80
N TYR A 233 -7.92 -10.24 3.14
CA TYR A 233 -9.25 -10.43 3.76
C TYR A 233 -9.62 -11.92 3.95
N GLN A 234 -8.89 -12.85 3.31
CA GLN A 234 -9.08 -14.30 3.52
C GLN A 234 -8.51 -14.75 4.86
N GLU A 235 -7.31 -14.26 5.21
CA GLU A 235 -6.61 -14.60 6.44
C GLU A 235 -7.17 -13.83 7.64
N ASP A 236 -7.52 -12.56 7.44
CA ASP A 236 -8.10 -11.72 8.47
C ASP A 236 -9.34 -10.99 7.95
N PRO A 237 -10.56 -11.53 8.08
CA PRO A 237 -11.75 -10.86 7.55
C PRO A 237 -12.10 -9.56 8.29
N LYS A 238 -11.69 -9.42 9.56
CA LYS A 238 -12.11 -8.32 10.44
C LYS A 238 -11.04 -7.24 10.68
N GLY A 239 -9.76 -7.53 10.45
CA GLY A 239 -8.67 -6.56 10.54
C GLY A 239 -7.99 -6.50 11.91
N PHE A 240 -8.26 -7.47 12.78
CA PHE A 240 -7.72 -7.51 14.14
C PHE A 240 -6.26 -7.95 14.21
N GLN A 241 -5.72 -8.51 13.13
CA GLN A 241 -4.32 -8.91 13.02
C GLN A 241 -3.47 -7.83 12.33
N SER A 242 -3.92 -6.58 12.29
CA SER A 242 -3.16 -5.47 11.70
C SER A 242 -2.02 -5.01 12.61
N ILE A 243 -0.95 -4.47 12.02
CA ILE A 243 0.25 -4.04 12.75
C ILE A 243 -0.04 -2.96 13.80
N PHE A 244 -1.07 -2.16 13.57
CA PHE A 244 -1.54 -1.12 14.49
C PHE A 244 -2.30 -1.67 15.71
N ALA A 245 -2.80 -2.91 15.63
CA ALA A 245 -3.55 -3.54 16.71
C ALA A 245 -2.67 -4.36 17.67
N ARG A 246 -1.43 -4.69 17.26
CA ARG A 246 -0.50 -5.50 18.04
C ARG A 246 0.75 -4.68 18.38
N SER A 247 1.04 -4.51 19.66
CA SER A 247 2.32 -3.93 20.08
C SER A 247 3.47 -4.83 19.64
N PHE A 248 4.49 -4.26 18.99
CA PHE A 248 5.72 -4.98 18.70
C PHE A 248 6.32 -5.52 20.00
N PRO A 249 6.83 -6.77 20.04
CA PRO A 249 7.49 -7.31 21.23
C PRO A 249 8.84 -6.62 21.45
N ASN A 250 8.79 -5.40 21.99
CA ASN A 250 9.92 -4.78 22.66
C ASN A 250 9.91 -5.30 24.09
N ASN A 251 10.86 -6.17 24.44
CA ASN A 251 11.46 -6.18 25.77
C ASN A 251 12.67 -7.12 25.80
N LEU A 252 13.79 -6.54 26.24
CA LEU A 252 14.96 -7.21 26.80
C LEU A 252 14.50 -7.96 28.06
N VAL A 253 14.32 -9.28 27.99
CA VAL A 253 14.19 -10.12 29.18
C VAL A 253 15.32 -11.15 29.14
N THR A 254 16.16 -11.10 30.16
CA THR A 254 17.43 -11.82 30.33
C THR A 254 17.24 -13.27 30.78
N ASP A 255 16.33 -14.02 30.16
CA ASP A 255 16.03 -15.40 30.57
C ASP A 255 16.15 -16.38 29.38
N GLU A 256 17.04 -17.37 29.45
CA GLU A 256 17.48 -18.21 28.31
C GLU A 256 16.34 -19.06 27.72
N LEU A 257 15.39 -19.51 28.55
CA LEU A 257 14.18 -20.24 28.13
C LEU A 257 13.13 -19.34 27.43
N SER A 258 13.29 -18.01 27.52
CA SER A 258 12.41 -17.02 26.89
C SER A 258 12.86 -16.63 25.49
N VAL A 259 14.12 -16.88 25.13
CA VAL A 259 14.71 -16.47 23.83
C VAL A 259 14.06 -17.22 22.67
N GLU A 260 13.91 -18.55 22.74
CA GLU A 260 13.25 -19.33 21.68
C GLU A 260 11.77 -18.96 21.50
N ARG A 261 11.06 -18.66 22.60
CA ARG A 261 9.68 -18.18 22.55
C ARG A 261 9.60 -16.78 21.95
N GLN A 262 10.55 -15.90 22.25
CA GLN A 262 10.63 -14.56 21.65
C GLN A 262 10.99 -14.61 20.16
N LEU A 263 11.89 -15.50 19.75
CA LEU A 263 12.25 -15.72 18.34
C LEU A 263 11.04 -16.18 17.53
N ARG A 264 10.29 -17.16 18.04
CA ARG A 264 9.00 -17.58 17.45
C ARG A 264 8.01 -16.44 17.45
N ASN A 265 7.84 -15.73 18.58
CA ASN A 265 6.92 -14.60 18.65
C ASN A 265 7.27 -13.48 17.67
N ARG A 266 8.55 -13.22 17.36
CA ARG A 266 8.99 -12.20 16.40
C ARG A 266 8.81 -12.66 14.96
N GLU A 267 9.19 -13.90 14.64
CA GLU A 267 8.96 -14.46 13.31
C GLU A 267 7.45 -14.59 13.03
N ASP A 268 6.67 -15.10 13.98
CA ASP A 268 5.21 -15.21 13.92
C ASP A 268 4.56 -13.82 13.86
N PHE A 269 5.15 -12.81 14.54
CA PHE A 269 4.73 -11.42 14.42
C PHE A 269 4.95 -10.95 12.98
N VAL A 270 6.18 -10.99 12.44
CA VAL A 270 6.46 -10.49 11.08
C VAL A 270 5.71 -11.27 9.99
N GLN A 271 5.55 -12.59 10.14
CA GLN A 271 4.71 -13.42 9.26
C GLN A 271 3.24 -13.00 9.27
N ALA A 272 2.74 -12.50 10.39
CA ALA A 272 1.39 -11.97 10.47
C ALA A 272 1.21 -10.62 9.76
N PHE A 273 2.28 -9.95 9.29
CA PHE A 273 2.18 -8.61 8.69
C PHE A 273 2.72 -8.50 7.27
N SER A 274 3.72 -9.31 6.92
CA SER A 274 4.28 -9.34 5.59
C SER A 274 4.36 -10.76 5.07
N ALA A 275 3.83 -10.95 3.85
CA ALA A 275 4.05 -12.18 3.09
C ALA A 275 5.27 -12.07 2.16
N ASP A 276 5.99 -10.94 2.18
CA ASP A 276 7.17 -10.75 1.34
C ASP A 276 8.32 -11.63 1.86
N PRO A 277 8.82 -12.59 1.04
CA PRO A 277 9.92 -13.45 1.42
C PRO A 277 11.18 -12.68 1.84
N GLN A 278 11.43 -11.49 1.29
CA GLN A 278 12.63 -10.71 1.60
C GLN A 278 12.58 -10.16 3.02
N ILE A 279 11.43 -9.64 3.44
CA ILE A 279 11.19 -9.09 4.77
C ILE A 279 11.23 -10.20 5.82
N LEU A 280 10.67 -11.37 5.49
CA LEU A 280 10.72 -12.55 6.35
C LEU A 280 12.15 -13.07 6.52
N ALA A 281 12.94 -13.10 5.44
CA ALA A 281 14.34 -13.46 5.51
C ALA A 281 15.13 -12.43 6.34
N PHE A 282 14.88 -11.14 6.15
CA PHE A 282 15.52 -10.08 6.94
C PHE A 282 15.25 -10.24 8.43
N ALA A 283 13.99 -10.45 8.82
CA ALA A 283 13.63 -10.70 10.21
C ALA A 283 14.35 -11.93 10.78
N LYS A 284 14.39 -13.03 10.03
CA LYS A 284 15.02 -14.28 10.48
C LYS A 284 16.54 -14.18 10.64
N TYR A 285 17.22 -13.47 9.75
CA TYR A 285 18.69 -13.45 9.71
C TYR A 285 19.31 -12.23 10.40
N MET A 286 18.66 -11.06 10.36
CA MET A 286 19.23 -9.80 10.86
C MET A 286 18.64 -9.34 12.19
N CYS A 287 17.41 -9.74 12.53
CA CYS A 287 16.75 -9.35 13.78
C CYS A 287 16.94 -10.36 14.92
N ASN A 288 17.50 -11.54 14.62
CA ASN A 288 17.75 -12.58 15.60
C ASN A 288 19.12 -12.35 16.27
N VAL A 289 19.12 -12.36 17.61
CA VAL A 289 20.34 -12.19 18.42
C VAL A 289 21.02 -13.55 18.54
N THR A 290 22.21 -13.70 17.95
CA THR A 290 23.10 -14.83 18.27
C THR A 290 23.87 -14.50 19.56
N VAL A 291 23.99 -15.47 20.46
CA VAL A 291 24.15 -15.25 21.91
C VAL A 291 25.50 -14.63 22.36
N ASP A 292 26.51 -14.47 21.52
CA ASP A 292 27.88 -14.24 22.06
C ASP A 292 28.50 -12.83 21.84
N ASP A 293 27.87 -11.91 21.09
CA ASP A 293 28.47 -10.61 20.73
C ASP A 293 27.62 -9.37 21.11
N ILE A 294 28.19 -8.46 21.92
CA ILE A 294 27.53 -7.19 22.30
C ILE A 294 27.24 -6.32 21.07
N ARG A 295 28.12 -6.34 20.05
CA ARG A 295 27.94 -5.58 18.81
C ARG A 295 26.81 -6.13 17.94
N SER A 296 26.71 -7.45 17.82
CA SER A 296 25.64 -8.10 17.05
C SER A 296 24.28 -7.87 17.73
N SER A 297 24.23 -7.84 19.06
CA SER A 297 23.02 -7.49 19.83
C SER A 297 22.54 -6.05 19.58
N LYS A 298 23.45 -5.07 19.53
CA LYS A 298 23.11 -3.68 19.17
C LYS A 298 22.58 -3.57 17.73
N LEU A 299 23.20 -4.27 16.78
CA LEU A 299 22.75 -4.29 15.39
C LEU A 299 21.38 -4.98 15.26
N ALA A 300 21.16 -6.11 15.93
CA ALA A 300 19.89 -6.83 15.87
C ALA A 300 18.73 -5.99 16.45
N SER A 301 18.95 -5.29 17.58
CA SER A 301 17.95 -4.39 18.15
C SER A 301 17.65 -3.20 17.23
N PHE A 302 18.67 -2.63 16.60
CA PHE A 302 18.51 -1.61 15.57
C PHE A 302 17.70 -2.10 14.35
N CYS A 303 18.05 -3.26 13.80
CA CYS A 303 17.34 -3.91 12.69
C CYS A 303 15.86 -4.17 13.04
N THR A 304 15.56 -4.60 14.27
CA THR A 304 14.16 -4.78 14.71
C THR A 304 13.38 -3.47 14.75
N SER A 305 13.99 -2.39 15.24
CA SER A 305 13.35 -1.08 15.32
C SER A 305 13.05 -0.53 13.93
N ILE A 306 14.01 -0.63 13.00
CA ILE A 306 13.82 -0.18 11.62
C ILE A 306 12.79 -1.03 10.91
N LEU A 307 12.83 -2.35 11.08
CA LEU A 307 11.87 -3.24 10.45
C LEU A 307 10.44 -2.88 10.85
N TYR A 308 10.20 -2.66 12.15
CA TYR A 308 8.90 -2.20 12.63
C TYR A 308 8.51 -0.87 12.00
N GLU A 309 9.40 0.10 12.00
CA GLU A 309 9.16 1.43 11.43
C GLU A 309 8.82 1.36 9.93
N CYS A 310 9.68 0.73 9.12
CA CYS A 310 9.50 0.57 7.68
C CYS A 310 8.21 -0.17 7.33
N LEU A 311 7.80 -1.15 8.15
CA LEU A 311 6.54 -1.85 7.97
C LEU A 311 5.33 -0.97 8.32
N THR A 312 5.41 -0.16 9.37
CA THR A 312 4.33 0.76 9.76
C THR A 312 4.13 1.91 8.77
N MET A 313 5.23 2.42 8.21
CA MET A 313 5.21 3.57 7.28
C MET A 313 5.08 3.17 5.80
N ASP A 314 4.93 1.87 5.49
CA ASP A 314 4.84 1.32 4.12
C ASP A 314 6.02 1.72 3.22
N LYS A 315 7.24 1.61 3.78
CA LYS A 315 8.52 1.94 3.13
C LYS A 315 9.58 0.85 3.35
N PRO A 316 9.36 -0.40 2.88
CA PRO A 316 10.34 -1.49 3.06
C PRO A 316 11.68 -1.23 2.35
N GLU A 317 11.69 -0.45 1.26
CA GLU A 317 12.92 -0.12 0.53
C GLU A 317 13.87 0.76 1.36
N ALA A 318 13.34 1.51 2.33
CA ALA A 318 14.14 2.35 3.22
C ALA A 318 15.05 1.53 4.14
N ILE A 319 14.78 0.25 4.38
CA ILE A 319 15.61 -0.63 5.21
C ILE A 319 17.06 -0.64 4.72
N GLN A 320 17.27 -0.67 3.40
CA GLN A 320 18.61 -0.65 2.82
C GLN A 320 19.34 0.67 3.09
N VAL A 321 18.62 1.79 3.02
CA VAL A 321 19.16 3.13 3.32
C VAL A 321 19.57 3.20 4.79
N TYR A 322 18.69 2.78 5.70
CA TYR A 322 18.98 2.73 7.13
C TYR A 322 20.23 1.90 7.46
N LEU A 323 20.34 0.71 6.88
CA LEU A 323 21.51 -0.16 7.07
C LEU A 323 22.78 0.48 6.50
N SER A 324 22.69 1.10 5.33
CA SER A 324 23.84 1.77 4.72
C SER A 324 24.34 2.95 5.54
N LEU A 325 23.43 3.70 6.20
CA LEU A 325 23.78 4.81 7.08
C LEU A 325 24.42 4.30 8.38
N TYR A 326 23.86 3.26 8.99
CA TYR A 326 24.42 2.64 10.19
C TYR A 326 25.82 2.05 9.94
N GLN A 327 25.98 1.32 8.83
CA GLN A 327 27.28 0.79 8.42
C GLN A 327 28.24 1.93 8.05
N GLY A 328 27.76 2.98 7.38
CA GLY A 328 28.54 4.19 7.08
C GLY A 328 29.09 4.82 8.34
N GLN A 329 28.29 4.91 9.39
CA GLN A 329 28.70 5.45 10.68
C GLN A 329 29.73 4.58 11.40
N GLU A 330 29.53 3.26 11.47
CA GLU A 330 30.49 2.34 12.09
C GLU A 330 31.81 2.25 11.32
N THR A 331 31.76 2.34 9.99
CA THR A 331 32.96 2.39 9.14
C THR A 331 33.72 3.70 9.34
N LEU A 332 33.03 4.85 9.43
CA LEU A 332 33.65 6.15 9.69
C LEU A 332 34.42 6.19 11.03
N LYS A 333 33.99 5.44 12.05
CA LYS A 333 34.71 5.31 13.33
C LYS A 333 36.08 4.65 13.18
N THR A 334 36.21 3.70 12.24
CA THR A 334 37.42 2.87 12.08
C THR A 334 38.31 3.36 10.95
N ASN A 335 37.72 3.75 9.82
CA ASN A 335 38.38 4.25 8.64
C ASN A 335 37.63 5.47 8.06
N PRO A 336 38.30 6.63 7.97
CA PRO A 336 37.70 7.83 7.41
C PRO A 336 37.47 7.67 5.90
N ASN A 337 36.23 7.85 5.43
CA ASN A 337 35.88 7.79 4.02
C ASN A 337 35.02 9.02 3.64
N VAL A 338 35.44 9.70 2.58
CA VAL A 338 34.83 10.95 2.10
C VAL A 338 33.45 10.70 1.50
N LEU A 339 33.26 9.59 0.77
CA LEU A 339 32.00 9.30 0.09
C LEU A 339 30.87 8.99 1.07
N THR A 340 31.14 8.19 2.11
CA THR A 340 30.14 7.88 3.13
C THR A 340 29.75 9.12 3.92
N MET A 341 30.70 10.01 4.21
CA MET A 341 30.42 11.28 4.85
C MET A 341 29.54 12.18 3.95
N TRP A 342 29.76 12.20 2.64
CA TRP A 342 28.91 12.96 1.70
C TRP A 342 27.49 12.43 1.70
N ASN A 343 27.32 11.11 1.69
CA ASN A 343 25.98 10.49 1.75
C ASN A 343 25.25 10.87 3.04
N ILE A 344 25.92 10.82 4.19
CA ILE A 344 25.32 11.23 5.48
C ILE A 344 24.96 12.71 5.45
N LYS A 345 25.88 13.56 4.99
CA LYS A 345 25.65 15.00 4.88
C LYS A 345 24.46 15.34 3.98
N LEU A 346 24.35 14.69 2.83
CA LEU A 346 23.22 14.87 1.91
C LEU A 346 21.90 14.48 2.58
N VAL A 347 21.88 13.39 3.35
CA VAL A 347 20.70 13.00 4.12
C VAL A 347 20.34 14.06 5.17
N LEU A 348 21.32 14.57 5.93
CA LEU A 348 21.09 15.65 6.90
C LEU A 348 20.52 16.91 6.23
N ALA A 349 21.15 17.36 5.15
CA ALA A 349 20.74 18.56 4.41
C ALA A 349 19.34 18.41 3.79
N TYR A 350 19.00 17.23 3.26
CA TYR A 350 17.67 16.93 2.73
C TYR A 350 16.58 17.08 3.80
N HIS A 351 16.84 16.59 5.01
CA HIS A 351 15.88 16.69 6.12
C HIS A 351 15.78 18.10 6.70
N GLU A 352 16.88 18.87 6.75
CA GLU A 352 16.87 20.27 7.17
C GLU A 352 16.06 21.15 6.20
N GLN A 353 16.27 21.00 4.89
CA GLN A 353 15.52 21.73 3.87
C GLN A 353 14.06 21.27 3.77
N GLY A 354 13.80 19.97 3.95
CA GLY A 354 12.44 19.42 3.97
C GLY A 354 11.56 20.03 5.06
N SER A 355 12.14 20.31 6.24
CA SER A 355 11.46 21.01 7.33
C SER A 355 11.03 22.44 6.94
N LEU A 356 11.85 23.13 6.16
CA LEU A 356 11.59 24.49 5.68
C LEU A 356 10.58 24.52 4.51
N ILE A 357 10.69 23.58 3.56
CA ILE A 357 9.80 23.52 2.38
C ILE A 357 8.38 23.09 2.78
N GLY A 358 8.25 22.23 3.79
CA GLY A 358 6.95 21.79 4.32
C GLY A 358 6.11 22.90 4.94
N MET A 359 6.71 24.03 5.34
CA MET A 359 5.98 25.20 5.84
C MET A 359 5.32 26.04 4.73
N HIS A 360 5.77 25.95 3.48
CA HIS A 360 5.28 26.80 2.39
C HIS A 360 4.25 26.14 1.48
N ARG A 361 4.12 24.82 1.50
CA ARG A 361 3.06 24.09 0.80
C ARG A 361 2.03 23.59 1.80
N GLY A 362 0.95 24.34 1.97
CA GLY A 362 -0.20 24.02 2.83
C GLY A 362 -1.01 22.78 2.42
N GLU A 363 -0.40 21.84 1.69
CA GLU A 363 -1.00 20.58 1.27
C GLU A 363 -0.18 19.42 1.84
N ASN A 364 -0.79 18.68 2.77
CA ASN A 364 -0.32 17.43 3.37
C ASN A 364 1.18 17.37 3.70
N LYS A 365 1.50 17.65 4.96
CA LYS A 365 2.80 17.39 5.61
C LYS A 365 3.31 16.01 5.15
N GLN A 366 4.20 15.98 4.15
CA GLN A 366 4.73 14.71 3.65
C GLN A 366 5.51 14.07 4.79
N GLU A 367 5.11 12.86 5.17
CA GLU A 367 5.80 12.13 6.24
C GLU A 367 7.26 11.91 5.84
N PRO A 368 8.22 12.23 6.72
CA PRO A 368 9.63 12.16 6.39
C PRO A 368 10.02 10.75 5.96
N LEU A 369 10.94 10.64 5.00
CA LEU A 369 11.40 9.36 4.45
C LEU A 369 12.09 8.52 5.53
N ILE A 370 12.93 9.18 6.32
CA ILE A 370 13.66 8.65 7.47
C ILE A 370 13.14 9.35 8.73
N ARG A 371 13.02 8.63 9.84
CA ARG A 371 12.58 9.16 11.12
C ARG A 371 13.52 10.25 11.62
N GLU A 372 12.94 11.38 12.00
CA GLU A 372 13.67 12.56 12.48
C GLU A 372 14.58 12.23 13.67
N SER A 373 14.11 11.42 14.62
CA SER A 373 14.94 11.03 15.78
C SER A 373 16.18 10.22 15.38
N PHE A 374 16.13 9.45 14.29
CA PHE A 374 17.31 8.73 13.80
C PHE A 374 18.28 9.68 13.07
N VAL A 375 17.75 10.62 12.29
CA VAL A 375 18.54 11.68 11.64
C VAL A 375 19.25 12.55 12.69
N GLU A 376 18.57 12.90 13.78
CA GLU A 376 19.15 13.64 14.90
C GLU A 376 20.21 12.82 15.65
N ALA A 377 19.96 11.52 15.88
CA ALA A 377 20.96 10.64 16.47
C ALA A 377 22.21 10.54 15.59
N LEU A 378 22.05 10.39 14.27
CA LEU A 378 23.14 10.43 13.30
C LEU A 378 23.92 11.74 13.37
N ARG A 379 23.22 12.88 13.43
CA ARG A 379 23.84 14.20 13.56
C ARG A 379 24.65 14.31 14.85
N GLN A 380 24.08 13.91 15.98
CA GLN A 380 24.76 13.92 17.27
C GLN A 380 26.01 13.03 17.26
N GLU A 381 25.93 11.84 16.67
CA GLU A 381 27.08 10.95 16.59
C GLU A 381 28.17 11.47 15.64
N MET A 382 27.79 12.08 14.51
CA MET A 382 28.77 12.78 13.65
C MET A 382 29.42 13.95 14.40
N ASP A 383 28.64 14.73 15.13
CA ASP A 383 29.15 15.83 15.95
C ASP A 383 30.06 15.31 17.06
N ILE A 384 29.77 14.18 17.70
CA ILE A 384 30.66 13.55 18.68
C ILE A 384 31.96 13.06 18.02
N LEU A 385 31.89 12.40 16.85
CA LEU A 385 33.09 11.94 16.15
C LEU A 385 33.99 13.10 15.71
N LEU A 386 33.39 14.20 15.26
CA LEU A 386 34.10 15.40 14.85
C LEU A 386 34.52 16.29 16.03
N ARG A 387 33.80 16.25 17.17
CA ARG A 387 34.20 16.90 18.44
C ARG A 387 35.31 16.16 19.14
N LEU A 388 35.30 14.82 19.15
CA LEU A 388 36.44 14.01 19.58
C LEU A 388 37.67 14.24 18.69
N ALA A 389 37.46 14.70 17.45
CA ALA A 389 38.55 15.17 16.59
C ALA A 389 38.98 16.63 16.85
N SER A 390 38.25 17.39 17.67
CA SER A 390 38.42 18.83 17.88
C SER A 390 38.71 19.24 19.32
N LEU A 391 38.34 18.47 20.35
CA LEU A 391 38.39 18.86 21.76
C LEU A 391 38.51 17.64 22.69
N LYS A 392 39.73 17.32 23.10
CA LYS A 392 40.04 16.93 24.49
C LYS A 392 41.20 17.80 24.96
N ASP A 393 40.88 18.96 25.53
CA ASP A 393 41.76 19.61 26.50
C ASP A 393 41.61 18.82 27.80
N GLY A 394 42.53 17.90 28.08
CA GLY A 394 42.50 17.09 29.29
C GLY A 394 43.23 15.78 29.15
N ASP A 395 44.52 15.85 29.49
CA ASP A 395 45.46 14.81 29.88
C ASP A 395 45.76 13.66 28.91
N GLU A 396 47.05 13.63 28.54
CA GLU A 396 47.83 12.49 28.06
C GLU A 396 47.39 11.82 26.75
N ASP A 397 47.56 12.49 25.60
CA ASP A 397 47.90 11.81 24.34
C ASP A 397 48.55 12.78 23.33
N ILE A 398 49.79 12.50 22.92
CA ILE A 398 50.63 13.27 21.95
C ILE A 398 49.93 13.47 20.58
N HIS A 399 48.85 12.73 20.31
CA HIS A 399 48.13 12.69 19.04
C HIS A 399 47.07 13.77 18.84
N ASP A 400 46.52 14.37 19.90
CA ASP A 400 45.48 15.40 19.78
C ASP A 400 46.07 16.80 19.54
N ASP A 401 47.28 17.07 20.06
CA ASP A 401 48.04 18.30 19.78
C ASP A 401 48.36 18.46 18.29
N GLN A 402 48.70 17.37 17.59
CA GLN A 402 49.03 17.40 16.16
C GLN A 402 47.79 17.66 15.28
N ARG A 403 46.59 17.24 15.71
CA ARG A 403 45.32 17.48 14.99
C ARG A 403 44.89 18.94 15.07
N ILE A 404 44.88 19.48 16.29
CA ILE A 404 44.56 20.89 16.53
C ILE A 404 45.60 21.78 15.84
N ALA A 405 46.88 21.40 15.88
CA ALA A 405 47.92 22.08 15.11
C ALA A 405 47.68 22.01 13.59
N SER A 406 47.15 20.89 13.06
CA SER A 406 46.83 20.75 11.64
C SER A 406 45.66 21.62 11.20
N LEU A 407 44.58 21.70 12.00
CA LEU A 407 43.46 22.60 11.78
C LEU A 407 43.89 24.07 11.87
N LYS A 408 44.64 24.43 12.94
CA LYS A 408 45.23 25.76 13.09
C LYS A 408 46.14 26.10 11.90
N ARG A 409 46.96 25.16 11.43
CA ARG A 409 47.83 25.33 10.26
C ARG A 409 47.03 25.54 8.98
N TYR A 410 45.94 24.81 8.77
CA TYR A 410 45.06 25.01 7.62
C TYR A 410 44.44 26.42 7.61
N PHE A 411 43.92 26.88 8.75
CA PHE A 411 43.31 28.21 8.87
C PHE A 411 44.34 29.37 8.88
N THR A 412 45.57 29.14 9.35
CA THR A 412 46.60 30.20 9.41
C THR A 412 47.42 30.30 8.12
N LEU A 413 47.83 29.17 7.53
CA LEU A 413 48.68 29.14 6.35
C LEU A 413 47.87 29.02 5.04
N PHE A 414 46.59 28.64 5.10
CA PHE A 414 45.79 28.29 3.93
C PHE A 414 46.49 27.26 3.03
N GLU A 415 47.11 26.26 3.64
CA GLU A 415 47.71 25.15 2.93
C GLU A 415 47.22 23.84 3.55
N PHE A 416 46.88 22.86 2.69
CA PHE A 416 46.65 21.50 3.17
C PHE A 416 47.99 20.90 3.61
N PRO A 417 48.10 20.30 4.81
CA PRO A 417 49.40 19.87 5.31
C PRO A 417 49.97 18.74 4.43
N ARG A 418 51.24 18.86 4.03
CA ARG A 418 51.91 17.90 3.13
C ARG A 418 52.34 16.63 3.89
N VAL A 419 52.16 15.48 3.24
CA VAL A 419 52.37 14.13 3.80
C VAL A 419 53.86 13.85 4.01
N SER A 420 54.28 13.53 5.24
CA SER A 420 55.64 13.02 5.53
C SER A 420 55.68 11.59 6.08
N SER A 421 54.54 10.99 6.47
CA SER A 421 54.48 9.60 6.99
C SER A 421 53.10 8.94 6.82
N THR A 422 53.06 7.60 6.83
CA THR A 422 51.85 6.76 6.69
C THR A 422 50.88 6.86 7.88
N LEU A 423 51.41 7.11 9.09
CA LEU A 423 50.60 7.38 10.29
C LEU A 423 49.75 8.65 10.14
N ASN A 424 50.24 9.65 9.40
CA ASN A 424 49.52 10.90 9.18
C ASN A 424 48.31 10.78 8.22
N SER A 425 48.19 9.68 7.46
CA SER A 425 47.13 9.50 6.46
C SER A 425 45.71 9.49 7.06
N LYS A 426 45.51 8.80 8.18
CA LYS A 426 44.21 8.78 8.88
C LYS A 426 43.82 10.15 9.44
N TYR A 427 44.80 10.91 9.93
CA TYR A 427 44.59 12.26 10.46
C TYR A 427 44.20 13.25 9.37
N PHE A 428 44.85 13.18 8.20
CA PHE A 428 44.48 14.03 7.06
C PHE A 428 43.11 13.67 6.49
N ALA A 429 42.77 12.40 6.44
CA ALA A 429 41.43 11.99 6.04
C ALA A 429 40.37 12.46 7.07
N MET A 430 40.69 12.46 8.36
CA MET A 430 39.82 13.02 9.41
C MET A 430 39.68 14.55 9.33
N LEU A 431 40.77 15.26 9.03
CA LEU A 431 40.75 16.69 8.72
C LEU A 431 39.87 16.98 7.49
N GLY A 432 40.03 16.20 6.42
CA GLY A 432 39.21 16.31 5.22
C GLY A 432 37.72 16.09 5.50
N MET A 433 37.39 15.08 6.32
CA MET A 433 36.00 14.85 6.75
C MET A 433 35.45 16.02 7.59
N TYR A 434 36.26 16.60 8.47
CA TYR A 434 35.84 17.76 9.27
C TYR A 434 35.57 18.99 8.41
N LEU A 435 36.49 19.32 7.50
CA LEU A 435 36.34 20.45 6.58
C LEU A 435 35.09 20.27 5.71
N MET A 436 34.90 19.05 5.20
CA MET A 436 33.76 18.71 4.34
C MET A 436 32.42 18.72 5.07
N TYR A 437 32.34 18.21 6.31
CA TYR A 437 31.09 18.20 7.08
C TYR A 437 30.66 19.61 7.49
N ASN A 438 31.62 20.51 7.72
CA ASN A 438 31.37 21.90 8.11
C ASN A 438 31.32 22.91 6.95
N ASP A 439 31.36 22.44 5.70
CA ASP A 439 31.38 23.31 4.51
C ASP A 439 32.53 24.32 4.49
N VAL A 440 33.68 23.97 5.08
CA VAL A 440 34.84 24.87 5.08
C VAL A 440 35.37 25.00 3.66
N PRO A 441 35.42 26.23 3.11
CA PRO A 441 35.86 26.46 1.74
C PRO A 441 37.37 26.17 1.59
N GLY A 442 37.79 25.93 0.34
CA GLY A 442 39.18 25.64 0.01
C GLY A 442 40.13 26.80 0.33
N PRO A 443 41.46 26.53 0.34
CA PRO A 443 42.46 27.53 0.69
C PRO A 443 42.45 28.74 -0.24
N ASP A 444 42.24 28.55 -1.55
CA ASP A 444 42.21 29.64 -2.54
C ASP A 444 41.01 30.57 -2.31
N THR A 445 39.84 29.98 -2.08
CA THR A 445 38.62 30.74 -1.73
C THR A 445 38.72 31.46 -0.39
N LEU A 446 39.43 30.88 0.59
CA LEU A 446 39.72 31.55 1.85
C LEU A 446 40.69 32.73 1.68
N GLN A 447 41.67 32.61 0.78
CA GLN A 447 42.59 33.71 0.43
C GLN A 447 41.85 34.86 -0.26
N GLU A 448 40.97 34.56 -1.22
CA GLU A 448 40.12 35.56 -1.88
C GLU A 448 39.20 36.26 -0.86
N LEU A 449 38.56 35.50 0.04
CA LEU A 449 37.76 36.06 1.13
C LEU A 449 38.58 36.99 2.04
N LEU A 450 39.82 36.61 2.38
CA LEU A 450 40.68 37.45 3.23
C LEU A 450 41.11 38.72 2.50
N GLN A 451 41.39 38.66 1.20
CA GLN A 451 41.66 39.85 0.38
C GLN A 451 40.45 40.77 0.33
N LEU A 452 39.24 40.24 0.13
CA LEU A 452 38.00 41.03 0.16
C LEU A 452 37.78 41.69 1.52
N ILE A 453 37.98 40.97 2.63
CA ILE A 453 37.87 41.52 3.99
C ILE A 453 38.90 42.63 4.23
N ARG A 454 40.14 42.48 3.74
CA ARG A 454 41.19 43.52 3.84
C ARG A 454 40.84 44.77 3.05
N ASN A 455 40.36 44.62 1.81
CA ASN A 455 39.98 45.75 0.97
C ASN A 455 38.84 46.57 1.60
N VAL A 456 37.89 45.91 2.28
CA VAL A 456 36.82 46.60 3.01
C VAL A 456 37.32 47.22 4.33
N GLY A 457 38.30 46.59 4.98
CA GLY A 457 38.94 47.10 6.20
C GLY A 457 39.89 48.29 5.98
N GLU A 458 40.35 48.55 4.75
CA GLU A 458 41.13 49.75 4.43
C GLU A 458 40.25 51.01 4.26
N GLU A 459 38.96 50.84 3.95
CA GLU A 459 38.02 51.96 3.82
C GLU A 459 37.44 52.43 5.17
N HIS A 460 37.43 51.59 6.22
CA HIS A 460 36.88 51.91 7.55
C HIS A 460 37.87 51.54 8.67
N VAL A 461 38.06 52.45 9.64
CA VAL A 461 39.06 52.38 10.73
C VAL A 461 39.04 51.03 11.47
N GLY A 462 39.98 50.15 11.13
CA GLY A 462 40.33 48.93 11.86
C GLY A 462 39.26 47.82 11.82
N PRO A 463 39.63 46.55 11.63
CA PRO A 463 38.66 45.47 11.72
C PRO A 463 38.26 45.28 13.18
N GLU A 464 37.14 45.87 13.60
CA GLU A 464 36.50 45.45 14.84
C GLU A 464 36.19 43.96 14.75
N VAL A 465 36.58 43.22 15.78
CA VAL A 465 36.41 41.76 15.92
C VAL A 465 34.99 41.31 15.57
N GLY A 466 33.98 42.16 15.81
CA GLY A 466 32.59 41.90 15.42
C GLY A 466 32.30 41.94 13.91
N MET A 467 32.93 42.85 13.15
CA MET A 467 32.66 43.02 11.72
C MET A 467 33.14 41.84 10.88
N ILE A 468 34.31 41.28 11.17
CA ILE A 468 34.81 40.07 10.49
C ILE A 468 33.84 38.90 10.68
N ARG A 469 33.28 38.75 11.88
CA ARG A 469 32.34 37.67 12.22
C ARG A 469 31.04 37.79 11.44
N VAL A 470 30.50 39.01 11.34
CA VAL A 470 29.28 39.31 10.55
C VAL A 470 29.53 39.10 9.07
N MET A 471 30.66 39.56 8.53
CA MET A 471 31.00 39.37 7.11
C MET A 471 31.15 37.90 6.75
N LEU A 472 31.88 37.11 7.56
CA LEU A 472 32.03 35.67 7.32
C LEU A 472 30.69 34.95 7.30
N GLN A 473 29.78 35.30 8.20
CA GLN A 473 28.45 34.71 8.26
C GLN A 473 27.53 35.15 7.12
N PHE A 474 27.66 36.38 6.61
CA PHE A 474 26.96 36.81 5.41
C PHE A 474 27.47 36.12 4.15
N THR A 475 28.79 35.92 4.04
CA THR A 475 29.40 35.28 2.87
C THR A 475 29.24 33.76 2.87
N LEU A 476 29.18 33.14 4.05
CA LEU A 476 29.10 31.70 4.25
C LEU A 476 28.00 31.41 5.30
N PRO A 477 26.72 31.48 4.90
CA PRO A 477 25.59 31.35 5.84
C PRO A 477 25.48 29.95 6.46
N ASP A 478 26.00 28.93 5.78
CA ASP A 478 25.90 27.53 6.19
C ASP A 478 27.01 27.09 7.18
N LEU A 479 27.97 27.97 7.48
CA LEU A 479 29.05 27.66 8.42
C LEU A 479 28.56 27.71 9.87
N ARG A 480 28.96 26.71 10.67
CA ARG A 480 28.68 26.69 12.11
C ARG A 480 29.43 27.79 12.85
N TRP A 481 28.78 28.39 13.84
CA TRP A 481 29.31 29.47 14.67
C TRP A 481 30.68 29.14 15.31
N ASP A 482 30.88 27.90 15.76
CA ASP A 482 32.13 27.44 16.38
C ASP A 482 33.30 27.49 15.37
N VAL A 483 33.03 27.19 14.09
CA VAL A 483 34.03 27.19 13.02
C VAL A 483 34.34 28.63 12.60
N ILE A 484 33.33 29.50 12.55
CA ILE A 484 33.51 30.94 12.30
C ILE A 484 34.42 31.56 13.38
N GLU A 485 34.24 31.20 14.65
CA GLU A 485 35.09 31.67 15.74
C GLU A 485 36.54 31.18 15.59
N GLN A 486 36.76 29.93 15.14
CA GLN A 486 38.10 29.41 14.87
C GLN A 486 38.78 30.11 13.68
N ILE A 487 38.06 30.33 12.59
CA ILE A 487 38.54 31.08 11.42
C ILE A 487 38.90 32.52 11.81
N GLN A 488 38.03 33.16 12.60
CA GLN A 488 38.25 34.51 13.11
C GLN A 488 39.51 34.61 13.98
N LYS A 489 39.72 33.68 14.92
CA LYS A 489 40.94 33.62 15.73
C LYS A 489 42.19 33.45 14.87
N ALA A 490 42.14 32.62 13.83
CA ALA A 490 43.25 32.41 12.91
C ALA A 490 43.56 33.65 12.04
N ILE A 491 42.53 34.38 11.59
CA ILE A 491 42.70 35.64 10.84
C ILE A 491 43.34 36.72 11.72
N LEU A 492 42.86 36.87 12.96
CA LEU A 492 43.40 37.85 13.92
C LEU A 492 44.87 37.57 14.30
N GLN A 493 45.26 36.30 14.42
CA GLN A 493 46.65 35.88 14.64
C GLN A 493 47.60 36.21 13.47
N ARG A 494 47.07 36.51 12.28
CA ARG A 494 47.85 36.85 11.07
C ARG A 494 47.88 38.35 10.79
N THR A 495 47.01 39.13 11.45
CA THR A 495 46.95 40.60 11.34
C THR A 495 47.74 41.33 12.43
N MET A 496 48.06 40.65 13.54
CA MET A 496 49.14 41.05 14.47
C MET A 496 50.46 40.46 13.98
#